data_AF-A0A5K7Z8R7-F1
#
_entry.id   AF-A0A5K7Z8R7-F1
#
_cell.length_a   1.000
_cell.length_b   1.000
_cell.length_c   1.000
_cell.angle_alpha   90.00
_cell.angle_beta   90.00
_cell.angle_gamma   90.00
#
_symmetry.space_group_name_H-M   'P 1'
#
loop_
_entity.id
_entity.type
_entity.pdbx_description
1 polymer ?
#
loop_
_entity_poly.entity_id
_entity_poly.type
_entity_poly.pdbx_seq_one_letter_code
_entity_poly.pdbx_strand_id
1 'polypeptide(L)'
;MGRRNCFPLLMLAVIIIVACGPDTIFLRPALDTPEHHVKNGHSLLSRGKINAANAEFVRAKTLDAEYAPAYVGLALVQARQGDVEGGLTTLERAKELVATPEQKQEVEDSLILIEEMQ
;
A
#
# COMPACT_ATOMS: atom_id res chain seq x y z
N MET A 1 -23.41 -59.02 -27.57
CA MET A 1 -23.49 -57.59 -27.96
C MET A 1 -23.42 -56.75 -26.71
N GLY A 2 -22.49 -55.80 -26.66
CA GLY A 2 -22.35 -54.87 -25.53
C GLY A 2 -20.97 -54.23 -25.52
N ARG A 3 -20.66 -53.40 -26.52
CA ARG A 3 -19.47 -52.54 -26.48
C ARG A 3 -19.65 -51.60 -25.29
N ARG A 4 -18.96 -51.87 -24.18
CA ARG A 4 -18.87 -50.93 -23.05
C ARG A 4 -18.12 -49.69 -23.55
N ASN A 5 -18.88 -48.66 -23.94
CA ASN A 5 -18.33 -47.37 -24.30
C ASN A 5 -17.78 -46.70 -23.02
N CYS A 6 -16.49 -46.92 -22.74
CA CYS A 6 -15.73 -46.22 -21.69
C CYS A 6 -15.39 -44.76 -22.06
N PHE A 7 -15.83 -44.29 -23.21
CA PHE A 7 -15.60 -42.93 -23.72
C PHE A 7 -16.00 -41.79 -22.76
N PRO A 8 -17.15 -41.81 -22.06
CA PRO A 8 -17.51 -40.74 -21.13
C PRO A 8 -16.67 -40.78 -19.85
N LEU A 9 -16.22 -41.97 -19.43
CA LEU A 9 -15.33 -42.14 -18.26
C LEU A 9 -13.94 -41.58 -18.54
N LEU A 10 -13.46 -41.75 -19.78
CA LEU A 10 -12.16 -41.27 -20.23
C LEU A 10 -12.17 -39.74 -20.46
N MET A 11 -13.29 -39.18 -20.95
CA MET A 11 -13.53 -37.74 -21.05
C MET A 11 -13.57 -37.04 -19.68
N LEU A 12 -14.22 -37.65 -18.67
CA LEU A 12 -14.25 -37.12 -17.31
C LEU A 12 -12.85 -37.08 -16.67
N ALA A 13 -12.02 -38.08 -16.95
CA ALA A 13 -10.64 -38.12 -16.47
C ALA A 13 -9.78 -36.99 -17.08
N VAL A 14 -9.99 -36.63 -18.35
CA VAL A 14 -9.26 -35.53 -19.00
C VAL A 14 -9.63 -34.17 -18.41
N ILE A 15 -10.89 -33.95 -18.04
CA ILE A 15 -11.35 -32.70 -17.42
C ILE A 15 -10.70 -32.48 -16.04
N ILE A 16 -10.48 -33.55 -15.27
CA ILE A 16 -9.87 -33.48 -13.94
C ILE A 16 -8.38 -33.09 -14.03
N ILE A 17 -7.67 -33.52 -15.09
CA ILE A 17 -6.23 -33.24 -15.27
C ILE A 17 -6.00 -31.77 -15.71
N VAL A 18 -6.95 -31.16 -16.43
CA VAL A 18 -6.86 -29.75 -16.89
C VAL A 18 -7.32 -28.75 -15.81
N ALA A 19 -8.10 -29.18 -14.81
CA ALA A 19 -8.59 -28.33 -13.72
C ALA A 19 -7.55 -28.00 -12.63
N CYS A 20 -6.37 -28.65 -12.65
CA CYS A 20 -5.23 -28.33 -11.79
C CYS A 20 -4.06 -27.75 -12.59
N GLY A 21 -4.34 -26.82 -13.52
CA GLY A 21 -3.29 -25.91 -13.97
C GLY A 21 -2.74 -25.17 -12.75
N PRO A 22 -1.40 -24.98 -12.62
CA PRO A 22 -0.90 -24.18 -11.52
C PRO A 22 -1.54 -22.81 -11.66
N ASP A 23 -2.20 -22.34 -10.60
CA ASP A 23 -2.50 -20.93 -10.47
C ASP A 23 -1.14 -20.21 -10.50
N THR A 24 -0.68 -19.85 -11.70
CA THR A 24 0.40 -18.91 -11.87
C THR A 24 -0.23 -17.58 -11.49
N ILE A 25 -0.37 -17.37 -10.17
CA ILE A 25 -0.46 -16.05 -9.58
C ILE A 25 0.73 -15.33 -10.17
N PHE A 26 0.46 -14.53 -11.21
CA PHE A 26 1.42 -13.60 -11.74
C PHE A 26 1.59 -12.58 -10.63
N LEU A 27 2.49 -12.89 -9.72
CA LEU A 27 2.89 -12.07 -8.59
C LEU A 27 3.44 -10.81 -9.24
N ARG A 28 2.59 -9.80 -9.48
CA ARG A 28 2.98 -8.58 -10.17
C ARG A 28 3.98 -7.88 -9.24
N PRO A 29 5.29 -7.89 -9.55
CA PRO A 29 6.26 -7.12 -8.77
C PRO A 29 5.98 -5.61 -8.91
N ALA A 30 5.10 -5.24 -9.85
CA ALA A 30 4.62 -3.88 -10.13
C ALA A 30 3.77 -3.23 -9.02
N LEU A 31 3.52 -3.88 -7.88
CA LEU A 31 2.75 -3.31 -6.75
C LEU A 31 3.63 -2.79 -5.60
N ASP A 32 4.92 -3.11 -5.57
CA ASP A 32 5.86 -2.67 -4.52
C ASP A 32 6.50 -1.34 -4.92
N THR A 33 5.68 -0.30 -5.06
CA THR A 33 6.13 1.06 -5.40
C THR A 33 5.86 2.02 -4.24
N PRO A 34 6.69 3.07 -4.05
CA PRO A 34 6.46 4.06 -2.98
C PRO A 34 5.04 4.65 -3.02
N GLU A 35 4.56 4.98 -4.21
CA GLU A 35 3.21 5.53 -4.42
C GLU A 35 2.09 4.57 -4.01
N HIS A 36 2.23 3.27 -4.33
CA HIS A 36 1.25 2.26 -3.95
C HIS A 36 1.14 2.13 -2.43
N HIS A 37 2.30 2.08 -1.77
CA HIS A 37 2.38 2.02 -0.31
C HIS A 37 1.82 3.28 0.35
N VAL A 38 2.14 4.49 -0.15
CA VAL A 38 1.53 5.73 0.36
C VAL A 38 0.01 5.71 0.23
N LYS A 39 -0.52 5.35 -0.95
CA LYS A 39 -1.96 5.25 -1.18
C LYS A 39 -2.63 4.25 -0.23
N ASN A 40 -2.02 3.09 -0.01
CA ASN A 40 -2.52 2.10 0.94
C ASN A 40 -2.44 2.63 2.39
N GLY A 41 -1.34 3.28 2.75
CA GLY A 41 -1.13 3.95 4.04
C GLY A 41 -2.24 4.95 4.37
N HIS A 42 -2.59 5.85 3.45
CA HIS A 42 -3.72 6.79 3.65
C HIS A 42 -5.06 6.06 3.81
N SER A 43 -5.29 4.99 3.04
CA SER A 43 -6.50 4.18 3.19
C SER A 43 -6.59 3.52 4.57
N LEU A 44 -5.47 3.03 5.09
CA LEU A 44 -5.40 2.43 6.43
C LEU A 44 -5.55 3.50 7.53
N LEU A 45 -4.93 4.66 7.35
CA LEU A 45 -4.98 5.78 8.30
C LEU A 45 -6.41 6.31 8.45
N SER A 46 -7.12 6.51 7.33
CA SER A 46 -8.54 6.93 7.34
C SER A 46 -9.47 5.91 8.01
N ARG A 47 -9.07 4.63 8.06
CA ARG A 47 -9.78 3.55 8.78
C ARG A 47 -9.32 3.41 10.24
N GLY A 48 -8.47 4.32 10.74
CA GLY A 48 -7.92 4.27 12.10
C GLY A 48 -6.91 3.15 12.34
N LYS A 49 -6.44 2.46 11.29
CA LYS A 49 -5.47 1.38 11.41
C LYS A 49 -4.04 1.95 11.45
N ILE A 50 -3.75 2.71 12.49
CA ILE A 50 -2.53 3.54 12.61
C ILE A 50 -1.24 2.73 12.41
N ASN A 51 -1.10 1.59 13.09
CA ASN A 51 0.11 0.77 12.99
C ASN A 51 0.30 0.15 11.59
N ALA A 52 -0.80 -0.21 10.92
CA ALA A 52 -0.73 -0.74 9.57
C ALA A 52 -0.37 0.37 8.57
N ALA A 53 -0.95 1.57 8.73
CA ALA A 53 -0.59 2.73 7.93
C ALA A 53 0.91 3.08 8.08
N ASN A 54 1.43 3.06 9.31
CA ASN A 54 2.85 3.26 9.57
C ASN A 54 3.73 2.29 8.77
N ALA A 55 3.39 1.00 8.77
CA ALA A 55 4.16 -0.01 8.04
C ALA A 55 4.21 0.28 6.53
N GLU A 56 3.09 0.73 5.95
CA GLU A 56 3.05 1.13 4.53
C GLU A 56 3.92 2.34 4.25
N PHE A 57 3.82 3.41 5.05
CA PHE A 57 4.65 4.60 4.84
C PHE A 57 6.15 4.32 5.06
N VAL A 58 6.49 3.45 6.02
CA VAL A 58 7.88 2.97 6.20
C VAL A 58 8.35 2.20 4.98
N ARG A 59 7.49 1.35 4.38
CA ARG A 59 7.83 0.64 3.15
C ARG A 59 8.06 1.60 1.99
N ALA A 60 7.20 2.61 1.83
CA ALA A 60 7.37 3.65 0.82
C ALA A 60 8.72 4.37 0.96
N LYS A 61 9.06 4.82 2.19
CA LYS A 61 10.35 5.43 2.51
C LYS A 61 11.54 4.49 2.25
N THR A 62 11.37 3.19 2.46
CA THR A 62 12.42 2.20 2.23
C THR A 62 12.68 1.99 0.74
N LEU A 63 11.63 2.06 -0.08
CA LEU A 63 11.72 1.93 -1.53
C LEU A 63 12.29 3.19 -2.18
N ASP A 64 11.95 4.37 -1.65
CA ASP A 64 12.50 5.65 -2.05
C ASP A 64 12.64 6.57 -0.82
N ALA A 65 13.89 6.79 -0.43
CA ALA A 65 14.25 7.57 0.75
C ALA A 65 13.99 9.07 0.59
N GLU A 66 13.77 9.56 -0.63
CA GLU A 66 13.47 10.95 -0.96
C GLU A 66 11.99 11.16 -1.35
N TYR A 67 11.15 10.13 -1.18
CA TYR A 67 9.73 10.21 -1.49
C TYR A 67 8.96 11.03 -0.47
N ALA A 68 8.80 12.33 -0.71
CA ALA A 68 8.13 13.28 0.19
C ALA A 68 6.78 12.79 0.74
N PRO A 69 5.86 12.19 -0.05
CA PRO A 69 4.57 11.72 0.46
C PRO A 69 4.68 10.64 1.55
N ALA A 70 5.77 9.85 1.56
CA ALA A 70 6.00 8.87 2.64
C ALA A 70 6.25 9.58 3.99
N TYR A 71 6.98 10.69 3.99
CA TYR A 71 7.24 11.48 5.19
C TYR A 71 5.98 12.22 5.67
N VAL A 72 5.14 12.72 4.76
CA VAL A 72 3.81 13.25 5.12
C VAL A 72 2.98 12.20 5.86
N GLY A 73 2.89 10.99 5.29
CA GLY A 73 2.15 9.90 5.92
C GLY A 73 2.67 9.52 7.31
N LEU A 74 4.00 9.49 7.49
CA LEU A 74 4.63 9.24 8.79
C LEU A 74 4.34 10.36 9.80
N ALA A 75 4.39 11.62 9.38
CA ALA A 75 4.06 12.77 10.22
C ALA A 75 2.61 12.69 10.75
N LEU A 76 1.66 12.39 9.87
CA LEU A 76 0.25 12.20 10.24
C LEU A 76 0.07 11.01 11.19
N VAL A 77 0.82 9.91 10.99
CA VAL A 77 0.81 8.75 11.90
C VAL A 77 1.30 9.15 13.30
N GLN A 78 2.42 9.86 13.39
CA GLN A 78 2.99 10.29 14.68
C GLN A 78 2.03 11.21 15.43
N ALA A 79 1.46 12.21 14.74
CA ALA A 79 0.47 13.10 15.33
C ALA A 79 -0.76 12.33 15.84
N ARG A 80 -1.26 11.34 15.07
CA ARG A 80 -2.37 10.45 15.48
C ARG A 80 -2.03 9.54 16.66
N GLN A 81 -0.75 9.27 16.91
CA GLN A 81 -0.27 8.54 18.08
C GLN A 81 -0.05 9.44 19.31
N GLY A 82 -0.28 10.75 19.17
CA GLY A 82 -0.09 11.76 20.22
C GLY A 82 1.28 12.43 20.20
N ASP A 83 2.17 12.04 19.29
CA ASP A 83 3.47 12.68 19.08
C ASP A 83 3.34 13.78 18.02
N VAL A 84 2.66 14.87 18.38
CA VAL A 84 2.39 16.00 17.47
C VAL A 84 3.69 16.72 17.11
N GLU A 85 4.57 16.97 18.08
CA GLU A 85 5.88 17.61 17.84
C GLU A 85 6.78 16.75 16.93
N GLY A 86 6.82 15.44 17.15
CA GLY A 86 7.53 14.52 16.27
C GLY A 86 6.92 14.49 14.87
N GLY A 87 5.59 14.56 14.76
CA GLY A 87 4.88 14.71 13.49
C GLY A 87 5.31 15.95 12.71
N LEU A 88 5.30 17.13 13.35
CA LEU A 88 5.75 18.39 12.74
C LEU A 88 7.22 18.31 12.29
N THR A 89 8.09 17.72 13.11
CA THR A 89 9.51 17.53 12.76
C THR A 89 9.68 16.65 11.52
N THR A 90 8.92 15.56 11.41
CA THR A 90 8.93 14.70 10.22
C THR A 90 8.35 15.41 9.00
N LEU A 91 7.34 16.27 9.19
CA LEU A 91 6.73 17.03 8.11
C LEU A 91 7.68 18.06 7.51
N GLU A 92 8.56 18.68 8.32
CA GLU A 92 9.64 19.54 7.81
C GLU A 92 10.57 18.78 6.86
N ARG A 93 10.86 17.50 7.15
CA ARG A 93 11.62 16.67 6.21
C ARG A 93 10.87 16.44 4.90
N ALA A 94 9.54 16.28 4.93
CA ALA A 94 8.74 16.17 3.71
C ALA A 94 8.83 17.45 2.86
N LYS A 95 8.78 18.62 3.51
CA LYS A 95 8.86 19.95 2.88
C LYS A 95 10.19 20.18 2.15
N GLU A 96 11.29 19.64 2.65
CA GLU A 96 12.60 19.69 1.98
C GLU A 96 12.66 18.85 0.70
N LEU A 97 11.81 17.83 0.59
CA LEU A 97 11.86 16.81 -0.48
C LEU A 97 10.82 17.03 -1.58
N VAL A 98 9.90 18.00 -1.42
CA VAL A 98 8.82 18.25 -2.40
C VAL A 98 9.37 18.68 -3.76
N ALA A 99 8.97 17.98 -4.81
CA ALA A 99 9.36 18.26 -6.19
C ALA A 99 8.21 18.87 -7.02
N THR A 100 6.96 18.65 -6.59
CA THR A 100 5.76 19.03 -7.34
C THR A 100 4.87 20.00 -6.55
N PRO A 101 4.08 20.86 -7.22
CA PRO A 101 3.07 21.68 -6.56
C PRO A 101 2.06 20.87 -5.75
N GLU A 102 1.70 19.68 -6.23
CA GLU A 102 0.77 18.78 -5.57
C GLU A 102 1.33 18.29 -4.22
N GLN A 103 2.61 17.90 -4.18
CA GLN A 103 3.28 17.54 -2.92
C GLN A 103 3.41 18.72 -1.97
N LYS A 104 3.62 19.94 -2.49
CA LYS A 104 3.64 21.16 -1.66
C LYS A 104 2.30 21.40 -0.99
N GLN A 105 1.21 21.26 -1.74
CA GLN A 105 -0.14 21.39 -1.20
C GLN A 105 -0.41 20.33 -0.13
N GLU A 106 -0.01 19.08 -0.39
CA GLU A 106 -0.21 17.98 0.55
C GLU A 106 0.52 18.21 1.89
N VAL A 107 1.74 18.77 1.84
CA VAL A 107 2.49 19.17 3.05
C VAL A 107 1.77 20.28 3.81
N GLU A 108 1.27 21.31 3.12
CA GLU A 108 0.55 22.42 3.74
C GLU A 108 -0.77 21.96 4.39
N ASP A 109 -1.54 21.13 3.68
CA ASP A 109 -2.78 20.56 4.20
C ASP A 109 -2.51 19.71 5.45
N SER A 110 -1.43 18.93 5.42
CA SER A 110 -1.02 18.09 6.55
C SER A 110 -0.50 18.91 7.73
N LEU A 111 0.15 20.05 7.48
CA LEU A 111 0.60 20.97 8.53
C LEU A 111 -0.59 21.49 9.33
N ILE A 112 -1.60 22.02 8.65
CA ILE A 112 -2.83 22.51 9.27
C ILE A 112 -3.49 21.40 10.11
N LEU A 113 -3.62 20.21 9.53
CA LEU A 113 -4.21 19.06 10.24
C LEU A 113 -3.45 18.67 11.50
N ILE A 114 -2.11 18.73 11.49
CA ILE A 114 -1.29 18.36 12.66
C ILE A 114 -1.35 19.46 13.72
N GLU A 115 -1.35 20.73 13.33
CA GLU A 115 -1.50 21.86 14.26
C GLU A 115 -2.87 21.86 14.97
N GLU A 116 -3.94 21.44 14.28
CA GLU A 116 -5.27 21.27 14.89
C GLU A 116 -5.34 20.15 15.94
N MET A 117 -4.32 19.27 16.01
CA MET A 117 -4.26 18.16 16.96
C MET A 117 -3.55 18.52 18.28
N GLN A 118 -3.07 19.75 18.42
CA GLN A 118 -2.51 20.32 19.66
C GLN A 118 -3.61 20.72 20.65
#